data_AF-T1C405-F1
#
_entry.id   AF-T1C405-F1
#
_cell.length_a   1.000
_cell.length_b   1.000
_cell.length_c   1.000
_cell.angle_alpha   90.00
_cell.angle_beta   90.00
_cell.angle_gamma   90.00
#
_symmetry.space_group_name_H-M   'P 1'
#
loop_
_entity.id
_entity.type
_entity.pdbx_description
1 polymer ?
#
loop_
_entity_poly.entity_id
_entity_poly.type
_entity_poly.pdbx_seq_one_letter_code
_entity_poly.pdbx_strand_id
1 'polypeptide(L)'
;WESEGEEDHRAVDRALAAVDLSVAPERGVLELSGGERQRALMARVLASEAPFLLLDEPTAHLDIGHQIDLLERVRSLCHREQMVALVALHDLNLAARFADRIVTLHRGRLVADGPVESILSPELLREVWGIVAELKRDPASGLPYLLPTLPGPVTRSTGSSFEGVVHVVGGGGAARGILQRLHEEGFLLSLGAVHLFDSDSELARDLGIPA
;
A
#
# COMPACT_ATOMS: atom_id res chain seq x y z
N TRP A 1 -8.50 27.92 30.00
CA TRP A 1 -8.08 28.37 28.66
C TRP A 1 -7.05 29.46 28.90
N GLU A 2 -5.77 29.08 28.99
CA GLU A 2 -4.70 30.08 28.93
C GLU A 2 -4.78 30.76 27.57
N SER A 3 -4.60 32.09 27.53
CA SER A 3 -4.53 32.81 26.26
C SER A 3 -3.31 32.32 25.49
N GLU A 4 -3.47 32.08 24.19
CA GLU A 4 -2.37 31.77 23.27
C GLU A 4 -1.20 32.73 23.51
N GLY A 5 -0.04 32.16 23.81
CA GLY A 5 1.16 32.93 24.14
C GLY A 5 1.90 33.41 22.90
N GLU A 6 2.80 34.38 23.06
CA GLU A 6 3.73 34.77 21.97
C GLU A 6 4.61 33.61 21.49
N GLU A 7 4.77 32.57 22.31
CA GLU A 7 5.51 31.37 21.97
C GLU A 7 4.72 30.46 21.01
N ASP A 8 3.41 30.33 21.22
CA ASP A 8 2.52 29.56 20.33
C ASP A 8 2.49 30.18 18.92
N HIS A 9 2.36 31.50 18.82
CA HIS A 9 2.43 32.20 17.54
C HIS A 9 3.78 31.99 16.84
N ARG A 10 4.88 32.05 17.58
CA ARG A 10 6.22 31.79 17.03
C ARG A 10 6.37 30.35 16.53
N ALA A 11 5.81 29.36 17.24
CA ALA A 11 5.82 27.97 16.81
C ALA A 11 5.00 27.78 15.51
N VAL A 12 3.82 28.40 15.43
CA VAL A 12 2.98 28.40 14.22
C VAL A 12 3.70 29.05 13.03
N ASP A 13 4.32 30.22 13.22
CA ASP A 13 5.05 30.91 12.16
C ASP A 13 6.23 30.08 11.64
N ARG A 14 7.02 29.48 12.54
CA ARG A 14 8.11 28.55 12.17
C ARG A 14 7.57 27.36 11.37
N ALA A 15 6.47 26.78 11.82
CA ALA A 15 5.87 25.62 11.19
C ALA A 15 5.31 25.92 9.79
N LEU A 16 4.65 27.07 9.62
CA LEU A 16 4.15 27.54 8.33
C LEU A 16 5.30 27.81 7.34
N ALA A 17 6.39 28.43 7.82
CA ALA A 17 7.59 28.64 7.03
C ALA A 17 8.26 27.31 6.62
N ALA A 18 8.34 26.33 7.52
CA ALA A 18 8.97 25.03 7.29
C ALA A 18 8.26 24.15 6.25
N VAL A 19 7.02 24.49 5.88
CA VAL A 19 6.23 23.82 4.83
C VAL A 19 6.00 24.70 3.60
N ASP A 20 6.60 25.88 3.51
CA ASP A 20 6.37 26.86 2.44
C ASP A 20 4.89 27.25 2.27
N LEU A 21 4.19 27.50 3.39
CA LEU A 21 2.81 27.96 3.38
C LEU A 21 2.71 29.39 3.92
N SER A 22 2.31 30.31 3.06
CA SER A 22 1.89 31.66 3.43
C SER A 22 0.39 31.79 3.23
N VAL A 23 -0.32 32.05 4.33
CA VAL A 23 -1.79 32.21 4.36
C VAL A 23 -2.13 33.45 5.13
N ALA A 24 -3.05 34.25 4.59
CA ALA A 24 -3.62 35.37 5.32
C ALA A 24 -4.37 34.84 6.56
N PRO A 25 -4.24 35.49 7.74
CA PRO A 25 -4.87 35.03 8.97
C PRO A 25 -6.39 34.84 8.85
N GLU A 26 -7.05 35.69 8.06
CA GLU A 26 -8.49 35.64 7.79
C GLU A 26 -8.94 34.54 6.82
N ARG A 27 -8.01 33.86 6.12
CA ARG A 27 -8.37 32.86 5.11
C ARG A 27 -8.71 31.53 5.77
N GLY A 28 -9.97 31.09 5.63
CA GLY A 28 -10.44 29.84 6.22
C GLY A 28 -9.79 28.60 5.59
N VAL A 29 -9.63 27.51 6.37
CA VAL A 29 -9.08 26.22 5.89
C VAL A 29 -9.86 25.66 4.69
N LEU A 30 -11.16 25.94 4.62
CA LEU A 30 -12.01 25.51 3.50
C LEU A 30 -11.73 26.27 2.19
N GLU A 31 -11.04 27.41 2.24
CA GLU A 31 -10.68 28.20 1.06
C GLU A 31 -9.30 27.84 0.51
N LEU A 32 -8.58 26.96 1.20
CA LEU A 32 -7.29 26.44 0.76
C LEU A 32 -7.49 25.37 -0.32
N SER A 33 -6.63 25.39 -1.34
CA SER A 33 -6.46 24.29 -2.29
C SER A 33 -6.04 23.01 -1.57
N GLY A 34 -6.20 21.84 -2.21
CA GLY A 34 -5.84 20.55 -1.61
C GLY A 34 -4.39 20.51 -1.09
N GLY A 35 -3.44 21.02 -1.88
CA GLY A 35 -2.02 21.10 -1.48
C GLY A 35 -1.76 22.09 -0.36
N GLU A 36 -2.46 23.23 -0.31
CA GLU A 36 -2.38 24.17 0.81
C GLU A 36 -2.95 23.57 2.10
N ARG A 37 -4.07 22.84 2.03
CA ARG A 37 -4.64 22.13 3.18
C ARG A 37 -3.67 21.09 3.73
N GLN A 38 -3.01 20.34 2.86
CA GLN A 38 -2.02 19.34 3.25
C GLN A 38 -0.81 20.00 3.95
N ARG A 39 -0.31 21.12 3.42
CA ARG A 39 0.74 21.92 4.07
C ARG A 39 0.29 22.46 5.42
N ALA A 40 -0.93 22.98 5.52
CA ALA A 40 -1.47 23.48 6.79
C ALA A 40 -1.56 22.36 7.84
N LEU A 41 -1.89 21.13 7.41
CA LEU A 41 -1.93 19.96 8.28
C LEU A 41 -0.53 19.60 8.81
N MET A 42 0.49 19.63 7.95
CA MET A 42 1.89 19.42 8.36
C MET A 42 2.40 20.55 9.26
N ALA A 43 2.09 21.80 8.96
CA ALA A 43 2.42 22.93 9.82
C ALA A 43 1.78 22.77 11.21
N ARG A 44 0.53 22.30 11.29
CA ARG A 44 -0.11 22.04 12.58
C ARG A 44 0.61 20.95 13.37
N VAL A 45 1.12 19.91 12.72
CA VAL A 45 1.95 18.88 13.37
C VAL A 45 3.25 19.48 13.88
N LEU A 46 3.94 20.28 13.06
CA LEU A 46 5.19 20.94 13.43
C LEU A 46 5.02 21.94 14.59
N ALA A 47 3.95 22.72 14.57
CA ALA A 47 3.66 23.71 15.60
C ALA A 47 3.39 23.07 16.97
N SER A 48 3.04 21.77 17.01
CA SER A 48 2.90 21.04 18.28
C SER A 48 4.24 20.76 18.96
N GLU A 49 5.36 20.91 18.24
CA GLU A 49 6.73 20.61 18.70
C GLU A 49 6.87 19.20 19.31
N ALA A 50 5.95 18.30 18.98
CA ALA A 50 5.91 16.96 19.51
C ALA A 50 7.05 16.11 18.92
N PRO A 51 7.85 15.40 19.73
CA PRO A 51 8.90 14.52 19.23
C PRO A 51 8.34 13.22 18.62
N PHE A 52 7.08 12.88 18.92
CA PHE A 52 6.41 11.67 18.46
C PHE A 52 5.08 12.01 17.77
N LEU A 53 4.85 11.37 16.63
CA LEU A 53 3.60 11.43 15.89
C LEU A 53 2.94 10.06 15.88
N LEU A 54 1.67 9.99 16.29
CA LEU A 54 0.86 8.78 16.18
C LEU A 54 -0.21 9.00 15.12
N LEU A 55 -0.22 8.15 14.11
CA LEU A 55 -1.16 8.21 12.99
C LEU A 55 -1.92 6.89 12.90
N ASP A 56 -3.19 6.92 13.27
CA ASP A 56 -4.08 5.76 13.14
C ASP A 56 -4.78 5.83 11.77
N GLU A 57 -4.45 4.89 10.88
CA GLU A 57 -4.98 4.79 9.52
C GLU A 57 -5.06 6.13 8.75
N PRO A 58 -3.97 6.91 8.65
CA PRO A 58 -4.02 8.25 8.09
C PRO A 58 -4.31 8.27 6.57
N THR A 59 -4.20 7.11 5.92
CA THR A 59 -4.46 6.88 4.50
C THR A 59 -5.91 6.51 4.19
N ALA A 60 -6.75 6.32 5.21
CA ALA A 60 -8.15 5.95 5.02
C ALA A 60 -8.91 6.99 4.18
N HIS A 61 -9.75 6.52 3.27
CA HIS A 61 -10.56 7.35 2.35
C HIS A 61 -9.77 8.22 1.36
N LEU A 62 -8.44 8.07 1.27
CA LEU A 62 -7.62 8.72 0.26
C LEU A 62 -7.44 7.81 -0.96
N ASP A 63 -7.32 8.38 -2.15
CA ASP A 63 -6.84 7.63 -3.32
C ASP A 63 -5.34 7.37 -3.24
N ILE A 64 -4.84 6.45 -4.08
CA ILE A 64 -3.45 5.98 -4.06
C ILE A 64 -2.43 7.13 -4.16
N GLY A 65 -2.72 8.16 -4.97
CA GLY A 65 -1.82 9.30 -5.13
C GLY A 65 -1.69 10.09 -3.83
N HIS A 66 -2.83 10.44 -3.22
CA HIS A 66 -2.85 11.17 -1.96
C HIS A 66 -2.28 10.35 -0.79
N GLN A 67 -2.43 9.03 -0.79
CA GLN A 67 -1.81 8.15 0.22
C GLN A 67 -0.27 8.20 0.14
N ILE A 68 0.28 8.09 -1.07
CA ILE A 68 1.72 8.17 -1.33
C ILE A 68 2.26 9.53 -0.90
N ASP A 69 1.61 10.62 -1.33
CA ASP A 69 2.03 11.98 -1.00
C ASP A 69 2.04 12.22 0.51
N LEU A 70 1.03 11.71 1.23
CA LEU A 70 0.96 11.84 2.67
C LEU A 70 2.11 11.12 3.37
N LEU A 71 2.35 9.85 3.03
CA LEU A 71 3.38 9.04 3.68
C LEU A 71 4.79 9.53 3.35
N GLU A 72 5.04 9.96 2.11
CA GLU A 72 6.32 10.56 1.71
C GLU A 72 6.62 11.83 2.51
N ARG A 73 5.60 12.68 2.71
CA ARG A 73 5.72 13.90 3.52
C ARG A 73 5.96 13.61 4.99
N VAL A 74 5.21 12.68 5.59
CA VAL A 74 5.41 12.26 6.98
C VAL A 74 6.84 11.74 7.17
N ARG A 75 7.31 10.87 6.26
CA ARG A 75 8.69 10.36 6.30
C ARG A 75 9.72 11.48 6.20
N SER A 76 9.55 12.37 5.23
CA SER A 76 10.47 13.50 5.00
C SER A 76 10.52 14.44 6.22
N LEU A 77 9.38 14.67 6.84
CA LEU A 77 9.26 15.47 8.05
C LEU A 77 9.99 14.83 9.22
N CYS A 78 9.77 13.53 9.45
CA CYS A 78 10.45 12.79 10.52
C CYS A 78 11.98 12.85 10.39
N HIS A 79 12.50 12.68 9.18
CA HIS A 79 13.94 12.76 8.93
C HIS A 79 14.51 14.16 9.18
N ARG A 80 13.85 15.21 8.64
CA ARG A 80 14.30 16.60 8.78
C ARG A 80 14.29 17.08 10.22
N GLU A 81 13.22 16.78 10.94
CA GLU A 81 12.93 17.36 12.26
C GLU A 81 13.29 16.41 13.41
N GLN A 82 13.93 15.28 13.10
CA GLN A 82 14.32 14.24 14.06
C GLN A 82 13.15 13.73 14.91
N MET A 83 11.96 13.64 14.29
CA MET A 83 10.75 13.11 14.91
C MET A 83 10.59 11.62 14.63
N VAL A 84 9.78 10.95 15.45
CA VAL A 84 9.39 9.55 15.24
C VAL A 84 7.90 9.48 14.93
N ALA A 85 7.53 8.89 13.79
CA ALA A 85 6.13 8.58 13.48
C ALA A 85 5.84 7.08 13.69
N LEU A 86 4.82 6.78 14.48
CA LEU A 86 4.17 5.46 14.54
C LEU A 86 2.90 5.52 13.69
N VAL A 87 2.87 4.75 12.61
CA VAL A 87 1.77 4.77 11.64
C VAL A 87 1.12 3.40 11.56
N ALA A 88 -0.17 3.31 11.85
CA ALA A 88 -0.96 2.11 11.62
C ALA A 88 -1.42 2.08 10.15
N LEU A 89 -0.98 1.06 9.40
CA LEU A 89 -1.29 0.86 7.99
C LEU A 89 -1.86 -0.54 7.76
N HIS A 90 -2.86 -0.63 6.89
CA HIS A 90 -3.42 -1.91 6.42
C HIS A 90 -2.74 -2.43 5.15
N ASP A 91 -2.11 -1.55 4.37
CA ASP A 91 -1.42 -1.92 3.15
C ASP A 91 0.07 -2.20 3.43
N LEU A 92 0.46 -3.46 3.20
CA LEU A 92 1.82 -3.92 3.43
C LEU A 92 2.84 -3.35 2.43
N ASN A 93 2.43 -3.01 1.21
CA ASN A 93 3.30 -2.37 0.23
C ASN A 93 3.59 -0.92 0.62
N LEU A 94 2.60 -0.19 1.14
CA LEU A 94 2.84 1.14 1.70
C LEU A 94 3.76 1.06 2.92
N ALA A 95 3.51 0.12 3.83
CA ALA A 95 4.37 -0.09 4.99
C ALA A 95 5.81 -0.42 4.56
N ALA A 96 5.99 -1.36 3.63
CA ALA A 96 7.31 -1.73 3.13
C ALA A 96 8.06 -0.55 2.48
N ARG A 97 7.33 0.31 1.76
CA ARG A 97 7.92 1.41 1.00
C ARG A 97 8.36 2.59 1.87
N PHE A 98 7.55 2.93 2.88
CA PHE A 98 7.72 4.19 3.64
C PHE A 98 8.23 4.01 5.06
N ALA A 99 8.08 2.83 5.67
CA ALA A 99 8.55 2.59 7.02
C ALA A 99 10.02 2.15 7.03
N ASP A 100 10.78 2.62 8.02
CA ASP A 100 12.13 2.11 8.26
C ASP A 100 12.11 0.84 9.14
N ARG A 101 11.04 0.66 9.92
CA ARG A 101 10.82 -0.47 10.84
C ARG A 101 9.33 -0.83 10.86
N ILE A 102 9.02 -2.13 10.90
CA ILE A 102 7.67 -2.67 10.99
C ILE A 102 7.49 -3.38 12.33
N VAL A 103 6.40 -3.06 13.01
CA VAL A 103 5.88 -3.79 14.17
C VAL A 103 4.62 -4.52 13.73
N THR A 104 4.58 -5.83 13.88
CA THR A 104 3.42 -6.65 13.52
C THR A 104 2.70 -7.13 14.77
N LEU A 105 1.41 -6.82 14.82
CA LEU A 105 0.48 -7.30 15.84
C LEU A 105 -0.44 -8.36 15.25
N HIS A 106 -0.53 -9.52 15.89
CA HIS A 106 -1.46 -10.58 15.52
C HIS A 106 -2.18 -11.08 16.77
N ARG A 107 -3.52 -11.05 16.76
CA ARG A 107 -4.38 -11.49 17.89
C ARG A 107 -4.00 -10.82 19.22
N GLY A 108 -3.73 -9.52 19.19
CA GLY A 108 -3.37 -8.72 20.36
C GLY A 108 -1.96 -8.98 20.91
N ARG A 109 -1.10 -9.69 20.17
CA ARG A 109 0.30 -9.96 20.55
C ARG A 109 1.25 -9.40 19.51
N LEU A 110 2.37 -8.87 19.96
CA LEU A 110 3.49 -8.51 19.10
C LEU A 110 4.16 -9.80 18.62
N VAL A 111 4.13 -10.03 17.31
CA VAL A 111 4.68 -11.24 16.68
C VAL A 111 5.97 -10.97 15.91
N ALA A 112 6.19 -9.73 15.49
CA ALA A 112 7.38 -9.34 14.75
C ALA A 112 7.71 -7.85 15.00
N ASP A 113 8.99 -7.50 15.07
CA ASP A 113 9.44 -6.12 15.28
C ASP A 113 10.88 -5.94 14.75
N GLY A 114 11.05 -5.19 13.66
CA GLY A 114 12.33 -5.12 12.97
C GLY A 114 12.30 -4.32 11.67
N PRO A 115 13.46 -4.15 11.00
CA PRO A 115 13.52 -3.50 9.69
C PRO A 115 12.69 -4.29 8.67
N VAL A 116 12.14 -3.59 7.69
CA VAL A 116 11.18 -4.13 6.69
C VAL A 116 11.63 -5.46 6.11
N GLU A 117 12.88 -5.55 5.65
CA GLU A 117 13.44 -6.72 5.00
C GLU A 117 13.62 -7.93 5.92
N SER A 118 13.72 -7.70 7.22
CA SER A 118 13.83 -8.79 8.20
C SER A 118 12.46 -9.32 8.63
N ILE A 119 11.41 -8.50 8.51
CA ILE A 119 10.08 -8.84 9.01
C ILE A 119 9.19 -9.44 7.93
N LEU A 120 9.18 -8.89 6.71
CA LEU A 120 8.30 -9.32 5.63
C LEU A 120 8.79 -10.62 4.94
N SER A 121 8.84 -11.71 5.72
CA SER A 121 9.16 -13.07 5.24
C SER A 121 7.92 -13.80 4.73
N PRO A 122 8.05 -14.73 3.75
CA PRO A 122 6.94 -15.56 3.29
C PRO A 122 6.23 -16.33 4.42
N GLU A 123 6.95 -16.75 5.44
CA GLU A 123 6.44 -17.47 6.60
C GLU A 123 5.50 -16.58 7.42
N LEU A 124 5.96 -15.37 7.77
CA LEU A 124 5.14 -14.40 8.52
C LEU A 124 3.91 -13.97 7.72
N LEU A 125 4.07 -13.75 6.41
CA LEU A 125 2.97 -13.38 5.51
C LEU A 125 1.87 -14.44 5.47
N ARG A 126 2.23 -15.73 5.46
CA ARG A 126 1.26 -16.82 5.56
C ARG A 126 0.62 -16.90 6.94
N GLU A 127 1.39 -16.78 8.01
CA GLU A 127 0.88 -16.93 9.37
C GLU A 127 -0.08 -15.81 9.77
N VAL A 128 0.29 -14.55 9.49
CA VAL A 128 -0.44 -13.37 9.97
C VAL A 128 -1.53 -12.94 8.99
N TRP A 129 -1.24 -12.96 7.68
CA TRP A 129 -2.15 -12.46 6.64
C TRP A 129 -2.76 -13.57 5.77
N GLY A 130 -2.32 -14.82 5.89
CA GLY A 130 -2.85 -15.93 5.09
C GLY A 130 -2.48 -15.86 3.61
N ILE A 131 -1.49 -15.04 3.24
CA ILE A 131 -1.09 -14.83 1.85
C ILE A 131 0.25 -15.51 1.54
N VAL A 132 0.41 -15.95 0.30
CA VAL A 132 1.72 -16.34 -0.24
C VAL A 132 2.19 -15.18 -1.12
N ALA A 133 3.27 -14.54 -0.71
CA ALA A 133 3.86 -13.43 -1.45
C ALA A 133 5.37 -13.44 -1.28
N GLU A 134 6.05 -12.86 -2.27
CA GLU A 134 7.50 -12.68 -2.24
C GLU A 134 7.84 -11.21 -2.10
N LEU A 135 8.81 -10.90 -1.23
CA LEU A 135 9.42 -9.58 -1.14
C LEU A 135 10.40 -9.41 -2.31
N LYS A 136 10.10 -8.47 -3.20
CA LYS A 136 10.94 -8.06 -4.33
C LYS A 136 11.45 -6.64 -4.10
N ARG A 137 12.38 -6.20 -4.94
CA ARG A 137 12.83 -4.81 -5.00
C ARG A 137 12.47 -4.23 -6.35
N ASP A 138 11.93 -3.02 -6.34
CA ASP A 138 11.68 -2.27 -7.56
C ASP A 138 13.04 -1.97 -8.24
N PRO A 139 13.27 -2.38 -9.50
CA PRO A 139 14.52 -2.10 -10.21
C PRO A 139 14.83 -0.61 -10.35
N ALA A 140 13.82 0.25 -10.37
CA ALA A 140 14.00 1.69 -10.55
C ALA A 140 14.34 2.40 -9.24
N SER A 141 13.57 2.18 -8.17
CA SER A 141 13.76 2.87 -6.89
C SER A 141 14.57 2.10 -5.85
N GLY A 142 14.77 0.79 -6.03
CA GLY A 142 15.39 -0.10 -5.04
C GLY A 142 14.50 -0.41 -3.82
N LEU A 143 13.32 0.19 -3.74
CA LEU A 143 12.40 0.05 -2.61
C LEU A 143 11.75 -1.35 -2.62
N PRO A 144 11.51 -1.94 -1.44
CA PRO A 144 10.88 -3.23 -1.34
C PRO A 144 9.39 -3.16 -1.68
N TYR A 145 8.87 -4.22 -2.30
CA TYR A 145 7.44 -4.42 -2.52
C TYR A 145 7.11 -5.91 -2.45
N LEU A 146 5.91 -6.23 -1.98
CA LEU A 146 5.34 -7.57 -1.98
C LEU A 146 4.65 -7.85 -3.31
N LEU A 147 5.03 -8.95 -3.93
CA LEU A 147 4.37 -9.52 -5.09
C LEU A 147 3.61 -10.77 -4.65
N PRO A 148 2.26 -10.75 -4.66
CA PRO A 148 1.47 -11.94 -4.41
C PRO A 148 1.84 -13.04 -5.40
N THR A 149 2.12 -14.23 -4.88
CA THR A 149 2.38 -15.41 -5.69
C THR A 149 1.16 -16.32 -5.58
N LEU A 150 0.71 -16.87 -6.70
CA LEU A 150 -0.20 -18.01 -6.64
C LEU A 150 0.49 -19.13 -5.83
N PRO A 151 -0.22 -19.84 -4.95
CA PRO A 151 0.31 -21.08 -4.39
C PRO A 151 0.83 -21.93 -5.56
N GLY A 152 2.02 -22.54 -5.39
CA GLY A 152 2.68 -23.33 -6.42
C GLY A 152 1.74 -24.35 -7.10
N PRO A 153 2.17 -24.97 -8.21
CA PRO A 153 1.31 -25.70 -9.13
C PRO A 153 0.31 -26.57 -8.37
N VAL A 154 -0.99 -26.32 -8.58
CA VAL A 154 -2.07 -27.17 -8.09
C VAL A 154 -1.76 -28.58 -8.59
N THR A 155 -1.21 -29.40 -7.72
CA THR A 155 -0.82 -30.78 -8.05
C THR A 155 -2.10 -31.59 -8.11
N ARG A 156 -2.27 -32.33 -9.21
CA ARG A 156 -3.45 -33.16 -9.44
C ARG A 156 -3.75 -33.99 -8.19
N SER A 157 -5.00 -33.91 -7.72
CA SER A 157 -5.64 -35.12 -7.23
C SER A 157 -5.73 -36.05 -8.45
N THR A 158 -4.80 -37.00 -8.57
CA THR A 158 -4.87 -38.08 -9.56
C THR A 158 -6.14 -38.87 -9.30
N GLY A 159 -7.22 -38.47 -9.99
CA GLY A 159 -8.56 -39.04 -9.82
C GLY A 159 -9.72 -38.14 -10.29
N SER A 160 -9.49 -36.88 -10.66
CA SER A 160 -10.56 -36.01 -11.18
C SER A 160 -10.98 -36.39 -12.61
N SER A 161 -12.09 -37.11 -12.73
CA SER A 161 -12.86 -37.35 -13.96
C SER A 161 -13.75 -36.15 -14.31
N PHE A 162 -13.19 -34.94 -14.26
CA PHE A 162 -13.97 -33.73 -14.53
C PHE A 162 -14.24 -33.62 -16.03
N GLU A 163 -15.40 -34.14 -16.46
CA GLU A 163 -15.98 -33.91 -17.78
C GLU A 163 -16.82 -32.63 -17.72
N GLY A 164 -16.16 -31.48 -17.80
CA GLY A 164 -16.83 -30.19 -17.77
C GLY A 164 -15.99 -29.08 -18.38
N VAL A 165 -16.66 -27.98 -18.72
CA VAL A 165 -15.98 -26.75 -19.15
C VAL A 165 -15.58 -25.96 -17.91
N VAL A 166 -14.29 -25.65 -17.78
CA VAL A 166 -13.79 -24.75 -16.73
C VAL A 166 -13.95 -23.32 -17.22
N HIS A 167 -14.85 -22.58 -16.60
CA HIS A 167 -15.03 -21.15 -16.88
C HIS A 167 -14.05 -20.33 -16.04
N VAL A 168 -13.14 -19.62 -16.70
CA VAL A 168 -12.09 -18.82 -16.07
C VAL A 168 -12.48 -17.35 -16.16
N VAL A 169 -12.65 -16.70 -15.01
CA VAL A 169 -12.86 -15.24 -14.93
C VAL A 169 -11.54 -14.61 -14.55
N GLY A 170 -10.99 -13.80 -15.46
CA GLY A 170 -9.68 -13.17 -15.34
C GLY A 170 -9.74 -11.68 -15.61
N GLY A 171 -8.61 -11.00 -15.41
CA GLY A 171 -8.48 -9.58 -15.71
C GLY A 171 -7.05 -9.09 -15.42
N GLY A 172 -6.52 -8.29 -16.34
CA GLY A 172 -5.24 -7.61 -16.14
C GLY A 172 -4.00 -8.52 -16.20
N GLY A 173 -4.11 -9.73 -16.75
CA GLY A 173 -2.98 -10.66 -16.94
C GLY A 173 -2.76 -11.66 -15.81
N ALA A 174 -3.56 -11.57 -14.74
CA ALA A 174 -3.46 -12.45 -13.59
C ALA A 174 -3.92 -13.89 -13.89
N ALA A 175 -4.74 -14.10 -14.92
CA ALA A 175 -5.26 -15.41 -15.29
C ALA A 175 -4.35 -16.17 -16.28
N ARG A 176 -3.31 -15.55 -16.84
CA ARG A 176 -2.43 -16.19 -17.82
C ARG A 176 -1.86 -17.54 -17.37
N GLY A 177 -1.32 -17.57 -16.15
CA GLY A 177 -0.71 -18.79 -15.60
C GLY A 177 -1.72 -19.93 -15.42
N ILE A 178 -2.95 -19.62 -14.98
CA ILE A 178 -3.99 -20.63 -14.78
C ILE A 178 -4.59 -21.10 -16.12
N LEU A 179 -4.76 -20.18 -17.10
CA LEU A 179 -5.23 -20.51 -18.44
C LEU A 179 -4.28 -21.44 -19.18
N GLN A 180 -2.98 -21.10 -19.21
CA GLN A 180 -1.95 -21.96 -19.80
C GLN A 180 -1.98 -23.35 -19.17
N ARG A 181 -2.05 -23.42 -17.83
CA ARG A 181 -1.98 -24.71 -17.16
C ARG A 181 -3.19 -25.58 -17.40
N LEU A 182 -4.39 -25.01 -17.32
CA LEU A 182 -5.61 -25.78 -17.57
C LEU A 182 -5.68 -26.25 -19.04
N HIS A 183 -5.15 -25.45 -19.97
CA HIS A 183 -5.06 -25.84 -21.38
C HIS A 183 -4.05 -26.98 -21.59
N GLU A 184 -2.85 -26.90 -21.01
CA GLU A 184 -1.84 -27.97 -21.04
C GLU A 184 -2.35 -29.29 -20.45
N GLU A 185 -3.21 -29.20 -19.43
CA GLU A 185 -3.82 -30.36 -18.77
C GLU A 185 -5.04 -30.92 -19.52
N GLY A 186 -5.41 -30.33 -20.66
CA GLY A 186 -6.46 -30.84 -21.56
C GLY A 186 -7.89 -30.54 -21.13
N PHE A 187 -8.11 -29.57 -20.23
CA PHE A 187 -9.46 -29.15 -19.87
C PHE A 187 -10.10 -28.35 -21.01
N LEU A 188 -11.41 -28.51 -21.19
CA LEU A 188 -12.19 -27.61 -22.02
C LEU A 188 -12.39 -26.30 -21.26
N LEU A 189 -12.00 -25.18 -21.87
CA LEU A 189 -12.00 -23.87 -21.22
C LEU A 189 -13.03 -22.94 -21.84
N SER A 190 -13.55 -22.02 -21.04
CA SER A 190 -14.22 -20.80 -21.51
C SER A 190 -13.73 -19.64 -20.67
N LEU A 191 -13.67 -18.44 -21.26
CA LEU A 191 -13.19 -17.24 -20.60
C LEU A 191 -14.38 -16.31 -20.31
N GLY A 192 -14.42 -15.73 -19.12
CA GLY A 192 -15.44 -14.76 -18.71
C GLY A 192 -14.84 -13.38 -18.44
N ALA A 193 -15.65 -12.34 -18.64
CA ALA A 193 -15.46 -10.94 -18.23
C ALA A 193 -14.00 -10.43 -18.15
N VAL A 194 -13.18 -10.71 -19.18
CA VAL A 194 -11.84 -10.11 -19.35
C VAL A 194 -11.96 -8.75 -20.01
N HIS A 195 -11.03 -7.85 -19.71
CA HIS A 195 -10.95 -6.59 -20.44
C HIS A 195 -10.43 -6.88 -21.86
N LEU A 196 -11.20 -6.49 -22.88
CA LEU A 196 -10.75 -6.50 -24.27
C LEU A 196 -9.38 -5.81 -24.34
N PHE A 197 -8.40 -6.48 -24.95
CA PHE A 197 -6.99 -6.07 -25.08
C PHE A 197 -6.09 -6.25 -23.85
N ASP A 198 -6.53 -6.94 -22.81
CA ASP A 198 -5.60 -7.39 -21.77
C ASP A 198 -4.85 -8.68 -22.17
N SER A 199 -3.79 -8.97 -21.43
CA SER A 199 -2.91 -10.10 -21.71
C SER A 199 -3.56 -11.46 -21.41
N ASP A 200 -4.69 -11.51 -20.69
CA ASP A 200 -5.49 -12.73 -20.50
C ASP A 200 -6.31 -13.01 -21.78
N SER A 201 -6.92 -11.97 -22.38
CA SER A 201 -7.66 -12.03 -23.64
C SER A 201 -6.80 -12.38 -24.86
N GLU A 202 -5.54 -11.91 -24.89
CA GLU A 202 -4.58 -12.29 -25.92
C GLU A 202 -4.22 -13.77 -25.84
N LEU A 203 -3.84 -14.25 -24.66
CA LEU A 203 -3.49 -15.66 -24.46
C LEU A 203 -4.68 -16.60 -24.76
N ALA A 204 -5.89 -16.22 -24.38
CA ALA A 204 -7.08 -17.02 -24.67
C ALA A 204 -7.33 -17.17 -26.18
N ARG A 205 -7.08 -16.11 -26.97
CA ARG A 205 -7.15 -16.18 -28.44
C ARG A 205 -6.07 -17.11 -29.00
N ASP A 206 -4.84 -17.00 -28.50
CA ASP A 206 -3.73 -17.85 -28.94
C ASP A 206 -3.97 -19.34 -28.63
N LEU A 207 -4.62 -19.64 -27.50
CA LEU A 207 -4.96 -20.99 -27.06
C LEU A 207 -6.31 -21.50 -27.62
N GLY A 208 -7.02 -20.70 -28.43
CA GLY A 208 -8.32 -21.07 -29.02
C GLY A 208 -9.46 -21.22 -28.00
N ILE A 209 -9.36 -20.53 -26.86
CA ILE A 209 -10.36 -20.58 -25.79
C ILE A 209 -11.51 -19.61 -26.12
N PRO A 210 -12.77 -20.08 -26.16
CA PRO A 210 -13.91 -19.21 -26.40
C PRO A 210 -14.10 -18.20 -25.24
N ALA A 211 -14.32 -16.94 -25.59
CA ALA A 211 -14.60 -15.82 -24.69
C ALA A 211 -16.05 -15.33 -24.85
#